data_AF-A0A3C0XIL0-F1
#
_entry.id   AF-A0A3C0XIL0-F1
#
_cell.length_a   1.000
_cell.length_b   1.000
_cell.length_c   1.000
_cell.angle_alpha   90.00
_cell.angle_beta   90.00
_cell.angle_gamma   90.00
#
_symmetry.space_group_name_H-M   'P 1'
#
loop_
_entity.id
_entity.type
_entity.pdbx_description
1 polymer ?
#
loop_
_entity_poly.entity_id
_entity_poly.type
_entity_poly.pdbx_seq_one_letter_code
_entity_poly.pdbx_strand_id
1 'polypeptide(L)'
;MAPGAKILLVEASSNSVANLLAAEDYAKTHAQYVSNSWGGSESSGELSYDSQFVQSSVSFFVSSGDAGLPAEYPSASPNVISVGGTTLNFSGGAFTGETGWSGGGGGCSAYETANTTQSGFGEYAQVYCGGKRATPDVSLDADPASGVSVYDSTRYEGLKGWWKVGGTSASSPMWAARSADAGATVEAAYAYGSAITYRREVTSRNNGAPCLVGYDLCTGRGSWIGSAP
;
A
#
# COMPACT_ATOMS: atom_id res chain seq x y z
N MET A 1 -14.84 -0.43 7.14
CA MET A 1 -14.87 0.06 5.75
C MET A 1 -15.51 -0.89 4.75
N ALA A 2 -15.63 -2.19 5.03
CA ALA A 2 -16.50 -3.12 4.27
C ALA A 2 -17.10 -4.19 5.19
N PRO A 3 -18.03 -3.84 6.09
CA PRO A 3 -18.57 -4.78 7.09
C PRO A 3 -19.36 -5.94 6.47
N GLY A 4 -19.81 -5.81 5.21
CA GLY A 4 -20.48 -6.88 4.48
C GLY A 4 -19.55 -7.88 3.79
N ALA A 5 -18.24 -7.62 3.72
CA ALA A 5 -17.29 -8.53 3.11
C ALA A 5 -17.02 -9.74 4.01
N LYS A 6 -16.81 -10.91 3.40
CA LYS A 6 -16.30 -12.08 4.11
C LYS A 6 -14.78 -11.97 4.23
N ILE A 7 -14.26 -12.13 5.44
CA ILE A 7 -12.82 -12.10 5.70
C ILE A 7 -12.30 -13.53 5.75
N LEU A 8 -11.28 -13.82 4.93
CA LEU A 8 -10.51 -15.06 4.95
C LEU A 8 -9.12 -14.73 5.51
N LEU A 9 -8.79 -15.29 6.68
CA LEU A 9 -7.43 -15.25 7.22
C LEU A 9 -6.65 -16.44 6.64
N VAL A 10 -5.54 -16.16 5.94
CA VAL A 10 -4.64 -17.18 5.40
C VAL A 10 -3.31 -17.08 6.14
N GLU A 11 -2.95 -18.12 6.89
CA GLU A 11 -1.71 -18.17 7.66
C GLU A 11 -0.66 -19.03 6.93
N ALA A 12 0.51 -18.45 6.72
CA ALA A 12 1.67 -19.19 6.23
C ALA A 12 2.27 -20.09 7.31
N SER A 13 2.90 -21.20 6.93
CA SER A 13 3.53 -22.13 7.89
C SER A 13 4.76 -21.54 8.59
N SER A 14 5.39 -20.53 8.02
CA SER A 14 6.43 -19.72 8.66
C SER A 14 6.59 -18.37 7.93
N ASN A 15 7.46 -17.50 8.45
CA ASN A 15 7.81 -16.22 7.84
C ASN A 15 8.82 -16.32 6.67
N SER A 16 9.11 -17.51 6.15
CA SER A 16 9.96 -17.63 4.97
C SER A 16 9.21 -17.17 3.72
N VAL A 17 9.90 -16.53 2.79
CA VAL A 17 9.31 -16.05 1.53
C VAL A 17 8.55 -17.17 0.80
N ALA A 18 9.11 -18.38 0.74
CA ALA A 18 8.45 -19.52 0.11
C ALA A 18 7.09 -19.86 0.75
N ASN A 19 6.98 -19.80 2.08
CA ASN A 19 5.72 -20.09 2.77
C ASN A 19 4.71 -18.94 2.66
N LEU A 20 5.18 -17.69 2.64
CA LEU A 20 4.33 -16.52 2.39
C LEU A 20 3.75 -16.55 0.97
N LEU A 21 4.57 -16.89 -0.03
CA LEU A 21 4.12 -17.05 -1.42
C LEU A 21 3.16 -18.23 -1.61
N ALA A 22 3.33 -19.33 -0.87
CA ALA A 22 2.36 -20.43 -0.88
C ALA A 22 1.00 -20.00 -0.29
N ALA A 23 1.00 -19.15 0.74
CA ALA A 23 -0.22 -18.55 1.26
C ALA A 23 -0.87 -17.60 0.24
N GLU A 24 -0.07 -16.83 -0.50
CA GLU A 24 -0.54 -15.97 -1.60
C GLU A 24 -1.23 -16.77 -2.71
N ASP A 25 -0.64 -17.89 -3.14
CA ASP A 25 -1.24 -18.79 -4.13
C ASP A 25 -2.59 -19.37 -3.68
N TYR A 26 -2.74 -19.62 -2.38
CA TYR A 26 -4.03 -19.99 -1.81
C TYR A 26 -5.00 -18.81 -1.80
N ALA A 27 -4.58 -17.65 -1.31
CA ALA A 27 -5.41 -16.45 -1.19
C ALA A 27 -6.01 -16.03 -2.53
N LYS A 28 -5.20 -15.94 -3.59
CA LYS A 28 -5.64 -15.50 -4.92
C LYS A 28 -6.67 -16.40 -5.58
N THR A 29 -6.79 -17.66 -5.15
CA THR A 29 -7.81 -18.59 -5.67
C THR A 29 -9.09 -18.60 -4.84
N HIS A 30 -9.11 -17.92 -3.69
CA HIS A 30 -10.23 -17.93 -2.72
C HIS A 30 -10.77 -16.53 -2.37
N ALA A 31 -10.09 -15.46 -2.77
CA ALA A 31 -10.48 -14.09 -2.51
C ALA A 31 -10.26 -13.18 -3.74
N GLN A 32 -11.08 -12.13 -3.86
CA GLN A 32 -10.96 -11.10 -4.89
C GLN A 32 -10.05 -9.93 -4.48
N TYR A 33 -9.83 -9.77 -3.18
CA TYR A 33 -9.06 -8.68 -2.59
C TYR A 33 -8.11 -9.30 -1.58
N VAL A 34 -6.82 -9.31 -1.89
CA VAL A 34 -5.78 -9.84 -1.02
C VAL A 34 -5.00 -8.67 -0.45
N SER A 35 -4.96 -8.57 0.88
CA SER A 35 -4.22 -7.54 1.59
C SER A 35 -3.04 -8.18 2.31
N ASN A 36 -1.86 -7.65 2.04
CA ASN A 36 -0.59 -8.06 2.60
C ASN A 36 -0.01 -6.89 3.41
N SER A 37 0.31 -7.17 4.66
CA SER A 37 0.97 -6.27 5.61
C SER A 37 2.28 -6.88 6.09
N TRP A 38 3.06 -7.40 5.13
CA TRP A 38 4.37 -8.00 5.33
C TRP A 38 5.28 -7.59 4.16
N GLY A 39 6.57 -7.53 4.42
CA GLY A 39 7.56 -7.11 3.44
C GLY A 39 8.98 -7.38 3.91
N GLY A 40 9.93 -7.22 2.99
CA GLY A 40 11.35 -7.35 3.27
C GLY A 40 12.20 -6.67 2.19
N SER A 41 13.50 -6.60 2.44
CA SER A 41 14.43 -6.01 1.49
C SER A 41 14.35 -6.68 0.12
N GLU A 42 14.38 -5.87 -0.93
CA GLU A 42 14.40 -6.36 -2.30
C GLU A 42 15.62 -7.25 -2.59
N SER A 43 15.46 -8.19 -3.52
CA SER A 43 16.55 -9.04 -4.01
C SER A 43 16.37 -9.40 -5.47
N SER A 44 17.46 -9.68 -6.19
CA SER A 44 17.37 -10.08 -7.61
C SER A 44 16.57 -11.36 -7.87
N GLY A 45 16.36 -12.19 -6.84
CA GLY A 45 15.53 -13.40 -6.95
C GLY A 45 14.03 -13.12 -6.99
N GLU A 46 13.60 -11.90 -6.62
CA GLU A 46 12.17 -11.55 -6.49
C GLU A 46 11.41 -11.54 -7.82
N LEU A 47 12.12 -11.32 -8.93
CA LEU A 47 11.59 -11.42 -10.29
C LEU A 47 10.93 -12.79 -10.57
N SER A 48 11.36 -13.84 -9.85
CA SER A 48 10.79 -15.19 -9.99
C SER A 48 9.50 -15.43 -9.20
N TYR A 49 9.15 -14.48 -8.31
CA TYR A 49 7.99 -14.54 -7.42
C TYR A 49 6.82 -13.67 -7.89
N ASP A 50 7.02 -12.86 -8.92
CA ASP A 50 6.00 -11.95 -9.43
C ASP A 50 4.75 -12.64 -9.98
N SER A 51 4.90 -13.87 -10.48
CA SER A 51 3.78 -14.65 -11.00
C SER A 51 2.75 -15.03 -9.93
N GLN A 52 3.13 -14.97 -8.66
CA GLN A 52 2.26 -15.24 -7.53
C GLN A 52 1.20 -14.14 -7.39
N PHE A 53 1.53 -12.91 -7.78
CA PHE A 53 0.66 -11.74 -7.76
C PHE A 53 -0.10 -11.51 -9.08
N VAL A 54 -0.24 -12.56 -9.92
CA VAL A 54 -1.03 -12.50 -11.16
C VAL A 54 -2.23 -13.43 -11.03
N GLN A 55 -3.43 -12.86 -11.06
CA GLN A 55 -4.69 -13.59 -11.08
C GLN A 55 -5.82 -12.71 -11.64
N SER A 56 -6.61 -13.25 -12.56
CA SER A 56 -7.72 -12.50 -13.16
C SER A 56 -8.76 -12.09 -12.12
N SER A 57 -9.16 -10.81 -12.15
CA SER A 57 -10.17 -10.24 -11.25
C SER A 57 -9.80 -10.28 -9.77
N VAL A 58 -8.51 -10.37 -9.44
CA VAL A 58 -8.00 -10.30 -8.07
C VAL A 58 -7.08 -9.10 -7.92
N SER A 59 -7.29 -8.33 -6.87
CA SER A 59 -6.47 -7.19 -6.50
C SER A 59 -5.58 -7.52 -5.32
N PHE A 60 -4.29 -7.27 -5.48
CA PHE A 60 -3.29 -7.45 -4.43
C PHE A 60 -2.88 -6.08 -3.90
N PHE A 61 -3.05 -5.86 -2.59
CA PHE A 61 -2.64 -4.64 -1.90
C PHE A 61 -1.51 -4.99 -0.96
N VAL A 62 -0.39 -4.29 -1.07
CA VAL A 62 0.81 -4.56 -0.27
C VAL A 62 1.24 -3.27 0.42
N SER A 63 1.45 -3.33 1.74
CA SER A 63 2.06 -2.24 2.50
C SER A 63 3.42 -1.85 1.91
N SER A 64 3.71 -0.57 1.76
CA SER A 64 4.98 -0.14 1.14
C SER A 64 6.19 -0.11 2.08
N GLY A 65 5.97 -0.35 3.36
CA GLY A 65 7.00 -0.39 4.40
C GLY A 65 6.84 0.75 5.41
N ASP A 66 7.54 0.64 6.53
CA ASP A 66 7.41 1.55 7.68
C ASP A 66 8.77 2.18 8.09
N ALA A 67 9.76 2.12 7.21
CA ALA A 67 11.13 2.58 7.45
C ALA A 67 11.65 3.60 6.41
N GLY A 68 10.76 4.23 5.64
CA GLY A 68 11.14 5.11 4.53
C GLY A 68 11.75 4.35 3.35
N LEU A 69 12.75 4.95 2.70
CA LEU A 69 13.51 4.33 1.60
C LEU A 69 14.52 3.27 2.10
N PRO A 70 14.93 2.29 1.26
CA PRO A 70 14.50 2.04 -0.13
C PRO A 70 13.18 1.26 -0.23
N ALA A 71 12.75 0.94 -1.46
CA ALA A 71 11.58 0.09 -1.70
C ALA A 71 11.76 -1.32 -1.11
N GLU A 72 10.63 -1.98 -0.82
CA GLU A 72 10.58 -3.34 -0.29
C GLU A 72 9.75 -4.28 -1.18
N TYR A 73 10.05 -5.58 -1.11
CA TYR A 73 9.28 -6.63 -1.77
C TYR A 73 8.31 -7.26 -0.76
N PRO A 74 7.03 -7.54 -1.11
CA PRO A 74 6.47 -7.59 -2.47
C PRO A 74 5.86 -6.28 -2.97
N SER A 75 5.92 -5.19 -2.22
CA SER A 75 5.37 -3.89 -2.62
C SER A 75 5.97 -3.39 -3.95
N ALA A 76 7.23 -3.72 -4.20
CA ALA A 76 7.92 -3.43 -5.44
C ALA A 76 7.43 -4.23 -6.67
N SER A 77 6.70 -5.33 -6.48
CA SER A 77 6.17 -6.11 -7.61
C SER A 77 5.31 -5.22 -8.53
N PRO A 78 5.48 -5.30 -9.86
CA PRO A 78 4.66 -4.52 -10.80
C PRO A 78 3.21 -5.03 -10.92
N ASN A 79 2.89 -6.16 -10.27
CA ASN A 79 1.58 -6.82 -10.33
C ASN A 79 0.72 -6.54 -9.08
N VAL A 80 1.23 -5.76 -8.12
CA VAL A 80 0.48 -5.37 -6.91
C VAL A 80 0.20 -3.86 -6.91
N ILE A 81 -0.75 -3.47 -6.07
CA ILE A 81 -0.94 -2.09 -5.64
C ILE A 81 -0.11 -1.87 -4.38
N SER A 82 0.96 -1.10 -4.50
CA SER A 82 1.77 -0.66 -3.37
C SER A 82 1.06 0.48 -2.64
N VAL A 83 0.81 0.26 -1.35
CA VAL A 83 0.01 1.15 -0.51
C VAL A 83 0.90 1.77 0.57
N GLY A 84 1.16 3.06 0.41
CA GLY A 84 1.95 3.87 1.32
C GLY A 84 1.15 4.59 2.40
N GLY A 85 1.81 5.58 3.01
CA GLY A 85 1.38 6.14 4.28
C GLY A 85 1.29 7.66 4.30
N THR A 86 0.19 8.18 4.84
CA THR A 86 0.00 9.60 5.19
C THR A 86 -0.23 9.75 6.70
N THR A 87 -0.16 11.00 7.15
CA THR A 87 -0.58 11.47 8.46
C THR A 87 -1.84 12.31 8.26
N LEU A 88 -2.95 11.92 8.89
CA LEU A 88 -4.18 12.75 8.88
C LEU A 88 -4.03 13.93 9.83
N ASN A 89 -4.44 15.11 9.39
CA ASN A 89 -4.41 16.34 10.19
C ASN A 89 -5.84 16.76 10.55
N PHE A 90 -6.01 17.13 11.82
CA PHE A 90 -7.28 17.57 12.37
C PHE A 90 -7.13 18.90 13.10
N SER A 91 -8.15 19.77 13.02
CA SER A 91 -8.27 21.00 13.80
C SER A 91 -9.66 21.07 14.41
N GLY A 92 -9.76 21.15 15.73
CA GLY A 92 -11.05 21.11 16.44
C GLY A 92 -11.86 19.84 16.19
N GLY A 93 -11.20 18.72 15.86
CA GLY A 93 -11.85 17.45 15.49
C GLY A 93 -12.30 17.34 14.03
N ALA A 94 -12.23 18.42 13.26
CA ALA A 94 -12.50 18.41 11.83
C ALA A 94 -11.23 18.03 11.05
N PHE A 95 -11.38 17.17 10.05
CA PHE A 95 -10.30 16.85 9.11
C PHE A 95 -9.92 18.08 8.30
N THR A 96 -8.63 18.42 8.26
CA THR A 96 -8.11 19.59 7.54
C THR A 96 -7.23 19.21 6.36
N GLY A 97 -6.69 18.00 6.32
CA GLY A 97 -5.86 17.53 5.22
C GLY A 97 -4.93 16.38 5.63
N GLU A 98 -4.09 15.97 4.69
CA GLU A 98 -3.11 14.90 4.85
C GLU A 98 -1.71 15.40 4.47
N THR A 99 -0.71 14.78 5.08
CA THR A 99 0.71 14.96 4.70
C THR A 99 1.41 13.62 4.69
N GLY A 100 2.39 13.41 3.83
CA GLY A 100 3.14 12.16 3.77
C GLY A 100 3.77 11.78 5.11
N TRP A 101 3.61 10.52 5.50
CA TRP A 101 4.16 10.03 6.77
C TRP A 101 5.66 9.82 6.61
N SER A 102 6.47 10.36 7.51
CA SER A 102 7.94 10.27 7.39
C SER A 102 8.49 8.85 7.54
N GLY A 103 7.72 7.93 8.13
CA GLY A 103 8.04 6.51 8.18
C GLY A 103 7.52 5.72 6.97
N GLY A 104 6.62 6.30 6.16
CA GLY A 104 5.98 5.57 5.06
C GLY A 104 7.00 5.09 4.02
N GLY A 105 6.97 3.82 3.68
CA GLY A 105 7.91 3.23 2.74
C GLY A 105 7.65 3.65 1.29
N GLY A 106 8.66 3.55 0.46
CA GLY A 106 8.59 3.91 -0.95
C GLY A 106 9.95 3.82 -1.62
N GLY A 107 10.05 4.33 -2.85
CA GLY A 107 11.31 4.40 -3.59
C GLY A 107 11.26 3.77 -4.96
N CYS A 108 12.38 3.87 -5.67
CA CYS A 108 12.57 3.13 -6.91
C CYS A 108 13.07 1.72 -6.58
N SER A 109 12.45 0.71 -7.18
CA SER A 109 12.92 -0.66 -7.10
C SER A 109 14.33 -0.78 -7.68
N ALA A 110 15.19 -1.54 -6.99
CA ALA A 110 16.50 -1.89 -7.51
C ALA A 110 16.44 -2.93 -8.65
N TYR A 111 15.39 -3.75 -8.70
CA TYR A 111 15.29 -4.89 -9.62
C TYR A 111 14.08 -4.80 -10.55
N GLU A 112 12.89 -4.55 -10.00
CA GLU A 112 11.63 -4.55 -10.73
C GLU A 112 11.50 -3.43 -11.74
N THR A 113 10.95 -3.77 -12.91
CA THR A 113 10.69 -2.81 -13.99
C THR A 113 9.27 -2.30 -13.86
N ALA A 114 9.08 -0.99 -14.03
CA ALA A 114 7.74 -0.41 -14.05
C ALA A 114 6.95 -1.02 -15.21
N ASN A 115 5.72 -1.47 -14.95
CA ASN A 115 4.83 -1.91 -16.01
C ASN A 115 4.50 -0.76 -16.97
N THR A 116 3.93 -1.06 -18.14
CA THR A 116 3.62 -0.07 -19.17
C THR A 116 2.63 1.00 -18.71
N THR A 117 1.78 0.67 -17.74
CA THR A 117 0.80 1.61 -17.18
C THR A 117 1.49 2.65 -16.31
N GLN A 118 2.33 2.22 -15.36
CA GLN A 118 3.07 3.13 -14.49
C GLN A 118 4.11 3.93 -15.29
N SER A 119 4.90 3.28 -16.15
CA SER A 119 5.91 3.98 -16.97
C SER A 119 5.30 4.93 -18.02
N GLY A 120 4.09 4.63 -18.50
CA GLY A 120 3.33 5.49 -19.40
C GLY A 120 2.52 6.58 -18.71
N PHE A 121 2.45 6.59 -17.37
CA PHE A 121 1.72 7.61 -16.62
C PHE A 121 2.43 8.97 -16.74
N GLY A 122 1.67 10.02 -17.07
CA GLY A 122 2.24 11.33 -17.43
C GLY A 122 3.12 11.98 -16.35
N GLU A 123 2.90 11.67 -15.07
CA GLU A 123 3.70 12.18 -13.95
C GLU A 123 4.85 11.23 -13.55
N TYR A 124 5.02 10.07 -14.20
CA TYR A 124 6.07 9.09 -13.85
C TYR A 124 7.50 9.63 -13.97
N ALA A 125 7.76 10.54 -14.91
CA ALA A 125 9.09 11.16 -15.04
C ALA A 125 9.49 11.95 -13.78
N GLN A 126 8.53 12.40 -12.96
CA GLN A 126 8.78 13.19 -11.74
C GLN A 126 9.52 12.40 -10.66
N VAL A 127 9.38 11.07 -10.61
CA VAL A 127 10.01 10.23 -9.58
C VAL A 127 11.43 9.81 -9.93
N TYR A 128 11.90 10.08 -11.16
CA TYR A 128 13.26 9.79 -11.62
C TYR A 128 13.71 8.32 -11.47
N CYS A 129 12.79 7.36 -11.50
CA CYS A 129 13.12 5.94 -11.35
C CYS A 129 13.69 5.26 -12.62
N GLY A 130 13.84 5.99 -13.74
CA GLY A 130 14.55 5.48 -14.91
C GLY A 130 13.95 4.21 -15.53
N GLY A 131 12.63 4.01 -15.43
CA GLY A 131 11.94 2.80 -15.90
C GLY A 131 11.82 1.69 -14.87
N LYS A 132 12.39 1.85 -13.66
CA LYS A 132 12.19 0.95 -12.53
C LYS A 132 10.86 1.20 -11.83
N ARG A 133 10.31 0.15 -11.20
CA ARG A 133 9.04 0.28 -10.48
C ARG A 133 9.18 1.31 -9.37
N ALA A 134 8.28 2.29 -9.32
CA ALA A 134 8.29 3.36 -8.32
C ALA A 134 7.21 3.09 -7.26
N THR A 135 7.56 2.93 -5.98
CA THR A 135 6.60 2.74 -4.87
C THR A 135 6.46 4.01 -4.03
N PRO A 136 5.31 4.23 -3.37
CA PRO A 136 4.06 3.48 -3.51
C PRO A 136 3.24 3.91 -4.74
N ASP A 137 2.14 3.22 -5.05
CA ASP A 137 1.18 3.66 -6.07
C ASP A 137 0.17 4.64 -5.51
N VAL A 138 -0.30 4.38 -4.28
CA VAL A 138 -1.35 5.12 -3.58
C VAL A 138 -1.05 5.14 -2.08
N SER A 139 -1.79 5.93 -1.29
CA SER A 139 -1.62 5.98 0.16
C SER A 139 -2.92 6.23 0.92
N LEU A 140 -2.91 5.93 2.23
CA LEU A 140 -3.88 6.32 3.25
C LEU A 140 -3.16 6.52 4.58
N ASP A 141 -3.91 6.85 5.63
CA ASP A 141 -3.40 6.99 6.99
C ASP A 141 -2.57 5.78 7.43
N ALA A 142 -1.36 6.08 7.88
CA ALA A 142 -0.39 5.11 8.37
C ALA A 142 0.37 5.66 9.59
N ASP A 143 0.32 6.95 9.88
CA ASP A 143 1.05 7.49 11.01
C ASP A 143 0.37 7.10 12.34
N PRO A 144 1.05 6.42 13.28
CA PRO A 144 0.48 6.15 14.61
C PRO A 144 0.01 7.41 15.35
N ALA A 145 0.49 8.61 14.99
CA ALA A 145 -0.02 9.87 15.51
C ALA A 145 -1.51 10.07 15.19
N SER A 146 -1.95 9.76 13.96
CA SER A 146 -3.33 9.81 13.48
C SER A 146 -4.04 8.45 13.42
N GLY A 147 -3.32 7.38 13.78
CA GLY A 147 -3.68 6.01 13.49
C GLY A 147 -5.00 5.48 14.05
N VAL A 148 -5.32 4.26 13.63
CA VAL A 148 -6.60 3.60 13.88
C VAL A 148 -6.66 2.97 15.27
N SER A 149 -7.85 2.97 15.86
CA SER A 149 -8.12 2.28 17.13
C SER A 149 -8.43 0.81 16.86
N VAL A 150 -7.61 -0.09 17.42
CA VAL A 150 -7.75 -1.54 17.29
C VAL A 150 -7.86 -2.16 18.67
N TYR A 151 -8.81 -3.08 18.83
CA TYR A 151 -8.93 -3.87 20.06
C TYR A 151 -8.26 -5.22 19.86
N ASP A 152 -7.28 -5.53 20.71
CA ASP A 152 -6.66 -6.85 20.77
C ASP A 152 -7.08 -7.58 22.06
N SER A 153 -7.81 -8.69 21.89
CA SER A 153 -8.21 -9.57 22.99
C SER A 153 -7.08 -10.51 23.45
N THR A 154 -6.08 -10.71 22.59
CA THR A 154 -4.89 -11.52 22.85
C THR A 154 -3.81 -10.66 23.50
N ARG A 155 -3.00 -11.23 24.39
CA ARG A 155 -1.91 -10.47 25.01
C ARG A 155 -0.75 -10.36 24.05
N TYR A 156 -0.37 -9.13 23.72
CA TYR A 156 0.86 -8.79 23.02
C TYR A 156 1.78 -8.02 23.97
N GLU A 157 3.01 -8.49 24.16
CA GLU A 157 3.98 -7.92 25.12
C GLU A 157 3.39 -7.71 26.54
N GLY A 158 2.50 -8.62 26.96
CA GLY A 158 1.83 -8.59 28.27
C GLY A 158 0.61 -7.67 28.36
N LEU A 159 0.34 -6.85 27.35
CA LEU A 159 -0.77 -5.90 27.27
C LEU A 159 -1.92 -6.45 26.40
N LYS A 160 -3.15 -6.05 26.69
CA LYS A 160 -4.37 -6.36 25.90
C LYS A 160 -5.34 -5.19 25.99
N GLY A 161 -6.27 -5.06 25.04
CA GLY A 161 -7.28 -4.01 25.04
C GLY A 161 -7.20 -3.10 23.83
N TRP A 162 -7.56 -1.83 24.00
CA TRP A 162 -7.53 -0.84 22.93
C TRP A 162 -6.13 -0.29 22.71
N TRP A 163 -5.74 -0.23 21.45
CA TRP A 163 -4.49 0.31 20.95
C TRP A 163 -4.77 1.33 19.87
N LYS A 164 -3.88 2.31 19.75
CA LYS A 164 -3.78 3.13 18.54
C LYS A 164 -2.59 2.62 17.73
N VAL A 165 -2.85 2.17 16.51
CA VAL A 165 -1.84 1.57 15.63
C VAL A 165 -1.78 2.30 14.29
N GLY A 166 -0.62 2.25 13.64
CA GLY A 166 -0.39 2.79 12.30
C GLY A 166 0.38 1.79 11.46
N GLY A 167 1.37 2.29 10.72
CA GLY A 167 2.06 1.58 9.66
C GLY A 167 1.28 1.58 8.36
N THR A 168 1.99 1.47 7.24
CA THR A 168 1.41 1.14 5.94
C THR A 168 0.68 -0.22 5.98
N SER A 169 1.02 -1.04 6.98
CA SER A 169 0.25 -2.21 7.42
C SER A 169 -1.23 -1.94 7.73
N ALA A 170 -1.60 -0.73 8.19
CA ALA A 170 -2.99 -0.32 8.38
C ALA A 170 -3.60 0.22 7.08
N SER A 171 -2.80 0.92 6.27
CA SER A 171 -3.20 1.52 5.00
C SER A 171 -3.57 0.47 3.93
N SER A 172 -2.81 -0.63 3.82
CA SER A 172 -3.05 -1.74 2.90
C SER A 172 -4.46 -2.37 3.02
N PRO A 173 -4.90 -2.87 4.20
CA PRO A 173 -6.24 -3.43 4.36
C PRO A 173 -7.33 -2.37 4.25
N MET A 174 -7.01 -1.10 4.48
CA MET A 174 -7.94 0.00 4.26
C MET A 174 -8.29 0.15 2.76
N TRP A 175 -7.28 0.16 1.88
CA TRP A 175 -7.50 0.14 0.43
C TRP A 175 -8.24 -1.12 -0.05
N ALA A 176 -7.84 -2.30 0.44
CA ALA A 176 -8.51 -3.56 0.10
C ALA A 176 -10.00 -3.55 0.51
N ALA A 177 -10.30 -3.08 1.73
CA ALA A 177 -11.67 -2.99 2.21
C ALA A 177 -12.52 -2.02 1.38
N ARG A 178 -12.05 -0.82 1.03
CA ARG A 178 -12.85 0.09 0.19
C ARG A 178 -13.04 -0.44 -1.22
N SER A 179 -12.05 -1.12 -1.78
CA SER A 179 -12.17 -1.78 -3.08
C SER A 179 -13.26 -2.86 -3.05
N ALA A 180 -13.31 -3.65 -1.98
CA ALA A 180 -14.36 -4.65 -1.76
C ALA A 180 -15.75 -4.03 -1.55
N ASP A 181 -15.85 -2.93 -0.80
CA ASP A 181 -17.13 -2.20 -0.61
C ASP A 181 -17.67 -1.65 -1.93
N ALA A 182 -16.78 -1.19 -2.81
CA ALA A 182 -17.13 -0.68 -4.13
C ALA A 182 -17.36 -1.78 -5.18
N GLY A 183 -16.88 -3.01 -4.94
CA GLY A 183 -16.87 -4.08 -5.93
C GLY A 183 -15.97 -3.79 -7.13
N ALA A 184 -14.94 -2.95 -6.95
CA ALA A 184 -14.03 -2.53 -8.01
C ALA A 184 -12.79 -3.42 -8.02
N THR A 185 -12.42 -4.00 -9.17
CA THR A 185 -11.10 -4.62 -9.34
C THR A 185 -10.06 -3.52 -9.54
N VAL A 186 -9.14 -3.41 -8.59
CA VAL A 186 -8.05 -2.44 -8.61
C VAL A 186 -6.78 -3.11 -9.13
N GLU A 187 -6.34 -2.64 -10.30
CA GLU A 187 -5.07 -2.97 -10.94
C GLU A 187 -4.35 -1.66 -11.31
N ALA A 188 -3.16 -1.73 -11.90
CA ALA A 188 -2.38 -0.54 -12.25
C ALA A 188 -3.20 0.47 -13.09
N ALA A 189 -4.02 0.01 -14.05
CA ALA A 189 -4.86 0.89 -14.86
C ALA A 189 -5.95 1.62 -14.06
N TYR A 190 -6.41 1.02 -12.96
CA TYR A 190 -7.32 1.66 -12.02
C TYR A 190 -6.60 2.76 -11.24
N ALA A 191 -5.46 2.41 -10.63
CA ALA A 191 -4.67 3.32 -9.81
C ALA A 191 -4.07 4.48 -10.61
N TYR A 192 -3.67 4.29 -11.86
CA TYR A 192 -3.09 5.35 -12.72
C TYR A 192 -4.09 5.97 -13.70
N GLY A 193 -5.34 5.51 -13.69
CA GLY A 193 -6.41 6.01 -14.54
C GLY A 193 -6.98 7.37 -14.08
N SER A 194 -8.05 7.78 -14.74
CA SER A 194 -8.78 9.02 -14.45
C SER A 194 -10.05 8.81 -13.60
N ALA A 195 -10.36 7.57 -13.22
CA ALA A 195 -11.54 7.25 -12.42
C ALA A 195 -11.44 7.80 -11.00
N ILE A 196 -10.21 7.87 -10.46
CA ILE A 196 -9.94 8.32 -9.11
C ILE A 196 -9.42 9.75 -9.13
N THR A 197 -10.01 10.60 -8.30
CA THR A 197 -9.42 11.91 -7.97
C THR A 197 -8.62 11.77 -6.69
N TYR A 198 -7.35 12.12 -6.73
CA TYR A 198 -6.47 12.03 -5.57
C TYR A 198 -6.23 13.39 -4.91
N ARG A 199 -5.99 13.37 -3.60
CA ARG A 199 -5.51 14.53 -2.85
C ARG A 199 -4.10 14.87 -3.32
N ARG A 200 -3.90 16.12 -3.73
CA ARG A 200 -2.58 16.67 -4.04
C ARG A 200 -2.01 17.28 -2.77
N GLU A 201 -1.05 16.61 -2.16
CA GLU A 201 -0.32 17.17 -1.03
C GLU A 201 0.60 18.30 -1.49
N VAL A 202 0.71 19.38 -0.70
CA VAL A 202 1.52 20.57 -1.03
C VAL A 202 2.56 20.86 0.07
N THR A 203 2.81 19.89 0.96
CA THR A 203 3.67 20.11 2.13
C THR A 203 5.07 19.56 1.95
N SER A 204 6.07 20.27 2.46
CA SER A 204 7.47 19.84 2.49
C SER A 204 7.72 18.74 3.54
N ARG A 205 7.26 17.53 3.26
CA ARG A 205 7.57 16.31 4.03
C ARG A 205 8.48 15.40 3.21
N ASN A 206 9.03 14.38 3.87
CA ASN A 206 9.84 13.36 3.22
C ASN A 206 9.85 12.06 4.02
N ASN A 207 10.02 10.94 3.31
CA ASN A 207 10.29 9.60 3.85
C ASN A 207 11.72 9.13 3.52
N GLY A 208 12.63 10.07 3.27
CA GLY A 208 13.89 9.85 2.54
C GLY A 208 13.81 10.31 1.08
N ALA A 209 12.62 10.31 0.47
CA ALA A 209 12.31 11.05 -0.77
C ALA A 209 11.38 12.23 -0.47
N PRO A 210 11.46 13.34 -1.22
CA PRO A 210 10.54 14.46 -1.04
C PRO A 210 9.11 14.04 -1.44
N CYS A 211 8.12 14.42 -0.63
CA CYS A 211 6.72 14.35 -1.01
C CYS A 211 6.42 15.57 -1.92
N LEU A 212 5.83 15.35 -3.09
CA LEU A 212 5.66 16.33 -4.16
C LEU A 212 4.18 16.45 -4.53
N VAL A 213 3.83 17.51 -5.25
CA VAL A 213 2.51 17.60 -5.87
C VAL A 213 2.43 16.59 -7.02
N GLY A 214 1.38 15.75 -7.03
CA GLY A 214 1.19 14.73 -8.07
C GLY A 214 1.74 13.39 -7.63
N TYR A 215 2.40 12.66 -8.54
CA TYR A 215 3.02 11.38 -8.22
C TYR A 215 4.43 11.51 -7.64
N ASP A 216 4.65 10.87 -6.49
CA ASP A 216 5.94 10.90 -5.78
C ASP A 216 6.28 9.55 -5.10
N LEU A 217 7.48 9.46 -4.51
CA LEU A 217 7.98 8.25 -3.82
C LEU A 217 7.63 8.20 -2.32
N CYS A 218 6.84 9.17 -1.84
CA CYS A 218 6.44 9.31 -0.45
C CYS A 218 5.01 8.80 -0.22
N THR A 219 4.10 9.16 -1.11
CA THR A 219 2.66 8.89 -1.05
C THR A 219 2.09 8.34 -2.36
N GLY A 220 2.91 8.20 -3.41
CA GLY A 220 2.44 7.73 -4.71
C GLY A 220 1.54 8.79 -5.31
N ARG A 221 0.34 8.41 -5.75
CA ARG A 221 -0.68 9.37 -6.20
C ARG A 221 -1.44 10.03 -5.04
N GLY A 222 -1.21 9.58 -3.79
CA GLY A 222 -1.91 10.06 -2.60
C GLY A 222 -3.16 9.24 -2.25
N SER A 223 -4.01 9.80 -1.38
CA SER A 223 -5.31 9.24 -1.01
C SER A 223 -6.43 9.71 -1.92
N TRP A 224 -7.46 8.89 -2.14
CA TRP A 224 -8.61 9.29 -2.96
C TRP A 224 -9.46 10.36 -2.26
N ILE A 225 -10.10 11.22 -3.04
CA ILE A 225 -11.12 12.18 -2.60
C ILE A 225 -12.50 11.59 -2.84
N GLY A 226 -13.39 11.69 -1.85
CA GLY A 226 -14.78 11.24 -1.96
C GLY A 226 -15.04 9.93 -1.23
N SER A 227 -16.14 9.26 -1.59
CA SER A 227 -16.67 8.10 -0.86
C SER A 227 -16.02 6.76 -1.23
N ALA A 228 -15.34 6.70 -2.38
CA ALA A 228 -14.63 5.51 -2.84
C ALA A 228 -13.49 5.90 -3.80
N PRO A 229 -12.41 5.11 -3.84
CA PRO A 229 -11.46 5.15 -4.93
C PRO A 229 -12.12 4.74 -6.24
#